data_AF-A0A257PE05-F1
#
_entry.id   AF-A0A257PE05-F1
#
_cell.length_a   1.000
_cell.length_b   1.000
_cell.length_c   1.000
_cell.angle_alpha   90.00
_cell.angle_beta   90.00
_cell.angle_gamma   90.00
#
_symmetry.space_group_name_H-M   'P 1'
#
loop_
_entity.id
_entity.type
_entity.pdbx_description
1 polymer ?
#
loop_
_entity_poly.entity_id
_entity_poly.type
_entity_poly.pdbx_seq_one_letter_code
_entity_poly.pdbx_strand_id
1 'polypeptide(L)'
;MARFETASEALTALPELAKAGGRATTPRIPPRAEIEREAEALARLGGQFIFLGGANYPPYLADLADAPPALAVLGDVGLLSARAIGVVGARNASANGMRMAETLAAELAERLVVASGLARGIDASAHTGALRS
;
A
#
# COMPACT_ATOMS: atom_id res chain seq x y z
N MET A 1 -11.59 17.36 -1.58
CA MET A 1 -11.27 18.40 -2.59
C MET A 1 -9.94 18.05 -3.21
N ALA A 2 -9.83 18.02 -4.54
CA ALA A 2 -8.55 17.81 -5.20
C ALA A 2 -7.62 19.00 -4.90
N ARG A 3 -6.40 18.73 -4.41
CA ARG A 3 -5.42 19.76 -4.01
C ARG A 3 -4.88 20.57 -5.20
N PHE A 4 -5.02 20.06 -6.42
CA PHE A 4 -4.62 20.66 -7.68
C PHE A 4 -5.70 20.38 -8.73
N GLU A 5 -5.91 21.27 -9.69
CA GLU A 5 -6.94 21.11 -10.74
C GLU A 5 -6.43 20.24 -11.90
N THR A 6 -5.12 20.27 -12.16
CA THR A 6 -4.50 19.46 -13.22
C THR A 6 -3.30 18.65 -12.73
N ALA A 7 -2.99 17.56 -13.45
CA ALA A 7 -1.77 16.77 -13.22
C ALA A 7 -0.49 17.61 -13.43
N SER A 8 -0.52 18.58 -14.35
CA SER A 8 0.63 19.44 -14.61
C SER A 8 0.93 20.37 -13.43
N GLU A 9 -0.11 20.91 -12.78
CA GLU A 9 0.05 21.73 -11.56
C GLU A 9 0.61 20.92 -10.40
N ALA A 10 0.14 19.68 -10.23
CA ALA A 10 0.67 18.77 -9.22
C ALA A 10 2.16 18.48 -9.44
N LEU A 11 2.60 18.30 -10.69
CA LEU A 11 4.02 18.11 -11.02
C LEU A 11 4.86 19.37 -10.74
N THR A 12 4.33 20.56 -11.01
CA THR A 12 5.00 21.82 -10.69
C THR A 12 5.17 22.01 -9.18
N ALA A 13 4.19 21.58 -8.38
CA ALA A 13 4.23 21.68 -6.91
C ALA A 13 5.07 20.58 -6.23
N LEU A 14 5.49 19.54 -6.97
CA LEU A 14 6.18 18.36 -6.46
C LEU A 14 7.43 18.66 -5.59
N PRO A 15 8.31 19.64 -5.95
CA PRO A 15 9.47 19.96 -5.13
C PRO A 15 9.12 20.43 -3.72
N GLU A 16 8.10 21.26 -3.58
CA GLU A 16 7.67 21.79 -2.28
C GLU A 16 6.92 20.73 -1.46
N LEU A 17 6.12 19.89 -2.12
CA LEU A 17 5.50 18.72 -1.47
C LEU A 17 6.54 17.74 -0.93
N ALA A 18 7.61 17.48 -1.69
CA ALA A 18 8.68 16.59 -1.28
C ALA A 18 9.43 17.12 -0.04
N LYS A 19 9.72 18.44 0.00
CA LYS A 19 10.31 19.09 1.17
C LYS A 19 9.40 18.99 2.40
N ALA A 20 8.11 19.26 2.24
CA ALA A 20 7.13 19.18 3.34
C ALA A 20 7.01 17.75 3.91
N GLY A 21 7.19 16.72 3.07
CA GLY A 21 7.23 15.31 3.47
C GLY A 21 8.57 14.84 4.04
N GLY A 22 9.51 15.74 4.34
CA GLY A 22 10.81 15.40 4.94
C GLY A 22 11.82 14.81 3.95
N ARG A 23 11.58 14.89 2.63
CA ARG A 23 12.49 14.37 1.62
C ARG A 23 13.60 15.38 1.34
N ALA A 24 14.85 14.94 1.48
CA ALA A 24 16.03 15.79 1.32
C ALA A 24 16.30 16.24 -0.13
N THR A 25 15.66 15.59 -1.12
CA THR A 25 15.89 15.84 -2.54
C THR A 25 14.60 16.08 -3.31
N THR A 26 14.67 17.00 -4.26
CA THR A 26 13.61 17.20 -5.25
C THR A 26 13.43 15.93 -6.07
N PRO A 27 12.21 15.37 -6.19
CA PRO A 27 12.01 14.17 -6.98
C PRO A 27 12.22 14.49 -8.46
N ARG A 28 13.00 13.65 -9.15
CA ARG A 28 13.12 13.69 -10.60
C ARG A 28 11.80 13.20 -11.20
N ILE A 29 11.22 13.98 -12.11
CA ILE A 29 10.11 13.53 -12.94
C ILE A 29 10.70 12.62 -14.04
N PRO A 30 10.37 11.31 -14.08
CA PRO A 30 10.89 10.42 -15.11
C PRO A 30 10.29 10.76 -16.49
N PRO A 31 11.04 10.56 -17.58
CA PRO A 31 10.47 10.68 -18.92
C PRO A 31 9.39 9.61 -19.15
N ARG A 32 8.44 9.90 -20.04
CA ARG A 32 7.33 9.00 -20.40
C ARG A 32 7.77 7.56 -20.64
N ALA A 33 8.82 7.37 -21.44
CA ALA A 33 9.32 6.03 -21.79
C ALA A 33 9.79 5.22 -20.56
N GLU A 34 10.23 5.86 -19.48
CA GLU A 34 10.59 5.16 -18.25
C GLU A 34 9.35 4.76 -17.44
N ILE A 35 8.35 5.62 -17.39
CA ILE A 35 7.05 5.33 -16.75
C ILE A 35 6.37 4.15 -17.46
N GLU A 36 6.38 4.15 -18.80
CA GLU A 36 5.79 3.07 -19.62
C GLU A 36 6.52 1.74 -19.39
N ARG A 37 7.87 1.75 -19.31
CA ARG A 37 8.63 0.54 -18.98
C ARG A 37 8.30 -0.02 -17.59
N GLU A 38 8.09 0.84 -16.60
CA GLU A 38 7.69 0.41 -15.25
C GLU A 38 6.29 -0.20 -15.25
N ALA A 39 5.34 0.41 -15.97
CA ALA A 39 3.99 -0.12 -16.14
C ALA A 39 4.00 -1.48 -16.86
N GLU A 40 4.78 -1.63 -17.92
CA GLU A 40 4.96 -2.92 -18.60
C GLU A 40 5.64 -3.96 -17.71
N ALA A 41 6.62 -3.56 -16.89
CA ALA A 41 7.28 -4.47 -15.95
C ALA A 41 6.31 -4.99 -14.89
N LEU A 42 5.48 -4.12 -14.33
CA LEU A 42 4.44 -4.50 -13.40
C LEU A 42 3.40 -5.42 -14.06
N ALA A 43 2.96 -5.09 -15.27
CA ALA A 43 2.05 -5.93 -16.05
C ALA A 43 2.61 -7.33 -16.33
N ARG A 44 3.91 -7.45 -16.64
CA ARG A 44 4.59 -8.74 -16.82
C ARG A 44 4.62 -9.59 -15.55
N LEU A 45 4.60 -8.97 -14.37
CA LEU A 45 4.47 -9.67 -13.08
C LEU A 45 3.02 -10.07 -12.77
N GLY A 46 2.04 -9.68 -13.61
CA GLY A 46 0.62 -9.85 -13.34
C GLY A 46 0.04 -8.76 -12.43
N GLY A 47 0.76 -7.66 -12.24
CA GLY A 47 0.31 -6.52 -11.46
C GLY A 47 -0.35 -5.43 -12.33
N GLN A 48 -0.87 -4.41 -11.67
CA GLN A 48 -1.47 -3.24 -12.32
C GLN A 48 -1.30 -1.98 -11.48
N PHE A 49 -1.36 -0.82 -12.13
CA PHE A 49 -1.50 0.45 -11.44
C PHE A 49 -2.99 0.76 -11.23
N ILE A 50 -3.36 1.11 -10.01
CA ILE A 50 -4.67 1.68 -9.67
C ILE A 50 -4.49 3.12 -9.22
N PHE A 51 -5.41 4.00 -9.60
CA PHE A 51 -5.29 5.44 -9.40
C PHE A 51 -6.41 5.95 -8.50
N LEU A 52 -6.10 6.96 -7.70
CA LEU A 52 -7.07 7.60 -6.81
C LEU A 52 -8.30 8.08 -7.61
N GLY A 53 -9.50 7.76 -7.10
CA GLY A 53 -10.77 8.03 -7.79
C GLY A 53 -11.18 6.95 -8.81
N GLY A 54 -10.32 5.97 -9.10
CA GLY A 54 -10.69 4.78 -9.85
C GLY A 54 -11.52 3.81 -9.02
N ALA A 55 -12.36 3.01 -9.69
CA ALA A 55 -13.29 2.08 -9.03
C ALA A 55 -12.61 1.04 -8.11
N ASN A 56 -11.36 0.71 -8.41
CA ASN A 56 -10.58 -0.29 -7.69
C ASN A 56 -9.69 0.30 -6.58
N TYR A 57 -9.71 1.63 -6.39
CA TYR A 57 -8.88 2.27 -5.37
C TYR A 57 -9.48 2.04 -3.96
N PRO A 58 -8.68 1.63 -2.95
CA PRO A 58 -9.20 1.31 -1.62
C PRO A 58 -9.92 2.52 -0.99
N PRO A 59 -11.21 2.42 -0.64
CA PRO A 59 -12.00 3.57 -0.19
C PRO A 59 -11.45 4.18 1.09
N TYR A 60 -11.08 3.35 2.08
CA TYR A 60 -10.50 3.84 3.33
C TYR A 60 -9.16 4.55 3.15
N LEU A 61 -8.39 4.17 2.12
CA LEU A 61 -7.15 4.85 1.80
C LEU A 61 -7.41 6.18 1.06
N ALA A 62 -8.48 6.26 0.28
CA ALA A 62 -8.86 7.47 -0.47
C ALA A 62 -9.28 8.62 0.47
N ASP A 63 -9.79 8.29 1.66
CA ASP A 63 -10.23 9.26 2.66
C ASP A 63 -9.05 9.97 3.37
N LEU A 64 -7.82 9.47 3.22
CA LEU A 64 -6.65 10.11 3.80
C LEU A 64 -6.31 11.41 3.05
N ALA A 65 -5.95 12.46 3.81
CA ALA A 65 -5.56 13.74 3.22
C ALA A 65 -4.30 13.64 2.33
N ASP A 66 -3.46 12.64 2.58
CA ASP A 66 -2.24 12.29 1.87
C ASP A 66 -2.34 10.96 1.11
N ALA A 67 -3.56 10.56 0.73
CA ALA A 67 -3.80 9.38 -0.09
C ALA A 67 -2.87 9.35 -1.32
N PRO A 68 -2.13 8.25 -1.56
CA PRO A 68 -1.24 8.18 -2.70
C PRO A 68 -2.02 8.25 -4.03
N PRO A 69 -1.58 9.06 -5.01
CA PRO A 69 -2.32 9.23 -6.26
C PRO A 69 -2.36 7.95 -7.12
N ALA A 70 -1.40 7.04 -6.93
CA ALA A 70 -1.31 5.77 -7.62
C ALA A 70 -0.76 4.69 -6.70
N LEU A 71 -1.22 3.46 -6.87
CA LEU A 71 -0.71 2.27 -6.21
C LEU A 71 -0.30 1.25 -7.28
N ALA A 72 0.89 0.67 -7.14
CA ALA A 72 1.25 -0.56 -7.83
C ALA A 72 0.72 -1.74 -7.00
N VAL A 73 -0.11 -2.59 -7.60
CA VAL A 73 -0.73 -3.73 -6.93
C VAL A 73 -0.44 -5.01 -7.68
N LEU A 74 -0.21 -6.08 -6.91
CA LEU A 74 0.00 -7.44 -7.40
C LEU A 74 -0.89 -8.39 -6.59
N GLY A 75 -1.64 -9.24 -7.28
CA GLY A 75 -2.60 -10.16 -6.66
C GLY A 75 -4.06 -9.72 -6.83
N ASP A 76 -4.92 -10.16 -5.92
CA ASP A 76 -6.36 -9.92 -5.99
C ASP A 76 -6.72 -8.50 -5.51
N VAL A 77 -7.11 -7.66 -6.45
CA VAL A 77 -7.54 -6.27 -6.22
C VAL A 77 -8.87 -6.19 -5.48
N GLY A 78 -9.71 -7.24 -5.53
CA GLY A 78 -10.99 -7.29 -4.82
C GLY A 78 -10.83 -7.16 -3.30
N LEU A 79 -9.70 -7.65 -2.76
CA LEU A 79 -9.39 -7.57 -1.32
C LEU A 79 -9.21 -6.12 -0.82
N LEU A 80 -8.86 -5.18 -1.70
CA LEU A 80 -8.61 -3.78 -1.33
C LEU A 80 -9.89 -3.02 -0.93
N SER A 81 -11.06 -3.51 -1.35
CA SER A 81 -12.35 -2.94 -0.98
C SER A 81 -12.96 -3.61 0.24
N ALA A 82 -12.39 -4.73 0.71
CA ALA A 82 -12.89 -5.44 1.87
C ALA A 82 -12.53 -4.70 3.17
N ARG A 83 -13.28 -5.00 4.24
CA ARG A 83 -12.94 -4.51 5.57
C ARG A 83 -11.62 -5.15 5.99
N ALA A 84 -10.63 -4.33 6.29
CA ALA A 84 -9.30 -4.79 6.67
C ALA A 84 -8.98 -4.42 8.12
N ILE A 85 -8.07 -5.18 8.73
CA ILE A 85 -7.48 -4.88 10.02
C ILE A 85 -5.95 -4.87 9.90
N GLY A 86 -5.34 -3.80 10.42
CA GLY A 86 -3.90 -3.68 10.50
C GLY A 86 -3.35 -4.50 11.67
N VAL A 87 -2.45 -5.43 11.39
CA VAL A 87 -1.69 -6.16 12.42
C VAL A 87 -0.23 -5.76 12.29
N VAL A 88 0.30 -5.08 13.30
CA VAL A 88 1.67 -4.56 13.31
C VAL A 88 2.36 -4.90 14.61
N GLY A 89 3.69 -5.00 14.60
CA GLY A 89 4.44 -5.14 15.84
C GLY A 89 5.94 -5.23 15.67
N ALA A 90 6.61 -5.75 16.71
CA ALA A 90 8.06 -5.78 16.78
C ALA A 90 8.70 -6.67 15.70
N ARG A 91 9.78 -6.16 15.09
CA ARG A 91 10.63 -6.92 14.15
C ARG A 91 11.42 -8.05 14.82
N ASN A 92 11.73 -7.87 16.11
CA ASN A 92 12.38 -8.87 16.97
C ASN A 92 11.42 -9.29 18.08
N ALA A 93 10.34 -9.96 17.68
CA ALA A 93 9.31 -10.43 18.59
C ALA A 93 9.71 -11.74 19.28
N SER A 94 9.22 -11.95 20.51
CA SER A 94 9.38 -13.23 21.19
C SER A 94 8.60 -14.34 20.49
N ALA A 95 8.99 -15.60 20.71
CA ALA A 95 8.25 -16.75 20.19
C ALA A 95 6.77 -16.74 20.61
N ASN A 96 6.48 -16.25 21.82
CA ASN A 96 5.11 -16.13 22.30
C ASN A 96 4.33 -15.04 21.57
N GLY A 97 4.96 -13.88 21.33
CA GLY A 97 4.34 -12.79 20.57
C GLY A 97 4.02 -13.20 19.13
N MET A 98 4.93 -13.93 18.47
CA MET A 98 4.71 -14.46 17.13
C MET A 98 3.53 -15.45 17.07
N ARG A 99 3.47 -16.42 18.01
CA ARG A 99 2.35 -17.37 18.09
C ARG A 99 1.00 -16.68 18.34
N MET A 100 0.98 -15.66 19.20
CA MET A 100 -0.22 -14.86 19.46
C MET A 100 -0.68 -14.14 18.20
N ALA A 101 0.24 -13.46 17.49
CA ALA A 101 -0.08 -12.76 16.25
C ALA A 101 -0.59 -13.70 15.15
N GLU A 102 0.02 -14.88 15.02
CA GLU A 102 -0.42 -15.90 14.07
C GLU A 102 -1.85 -16.40 14.39
N THR A 103 -2.12 -16.74 15.66
CA THR A 103 -3.44 -17.23 16.08
C THR A 103 -4.52 -16.17 15.88
N LEU A 104 -4.26 -14.94 16.34
CA LEU A 104 -5.19 -13.83 16.20
C LEU A 104 -5.47 -13.49 14.73
N ALA A 105 -4.43 -13.51 13.88
CA ALA A 105 -4.61 -13.23 12.46
C ALA A 105 -5.43 -14.31 11.75
N ALA A 106 -5.27 -15.58 12.10
CA ALA A 106 -6.09 -16.67 11.55
C ALA A 106 -7.57 -16.49 11.90
N GLU A 107 -7.89 -16.16 13.16
CA GLU A 107 -9.27 -15.92 13.59
C GLU A 107 -9.89 -14.67 12.93
N LEU A 108 -9.11 -13.59 12.79
CA LEU A 108 -9.57 -12.37 12.14
C LEU A 108 -9.79 -12.56 10.63
N ALA A 109 -8.98 -13.40 9.98
CA ALA A 109 -9.03 -13.66 8.55
C ALA A 109 -10.35 -14.33 8.10
N GLU A 110 -11.08 -14.98 9.01
CA GLU A 110 -12.42 -15.52 8.72
C GLU A 110 -13.44 -14.43 8.34
N ARG A 111 -13.21 -13.17 8.70
CA ARG A 111 -14.17 -12.07 8.52
C ARG A 111 -13.58 -10.77 8.00
N LEU A 112 -12.26 -10.62 8.02
CA LEU A 112 -11.54 -9.40 7.69
C LEU A 112 -10.30 -9.71 6.86
N VAL A 113 -9.89 -8.78 6.01
CA VAL A 113 -8.57 -8.85 5.36
C VAL A 113 -7.49 -8.42 6.37
N VAL A 114 -6.46 -9.25 6.57
CA VAL A 114 -5.32 -8.88 7.41
C VAL A 114 -4.30 -8.08 6.58
N ALA A 115 -4.07 -6.83 6.98
CA ALA A 115 -3.07 -5.95 6.37
C ALA A 115 -1.85 -5.80 7.29
N SER A 116 -0.65 -5.98 6.74
CA SER A 116 0.61 -5.85 7.49
C SER A 116 1.78 -5.47 6.56
N GLY A 117 2.94 -5.15 7.13
CA GLY A 117 4.06 -4.52 6.43
C GLY A 117 5.13 -5.47 5.87
N LEU A 118 4.86 -6.79 5.82
CA LEU A 118 5.83 -7.83 5.41
C LEU A 118 7.15 -7.85 6.19
N ALA A 119 7.24 -7.19 7.35
CA ALA A 119 8.43 -7.22 8.18
C ALA A 119 8.62 -8.59 8.85
N ARG A 120 9.84 -8.89 9.30
CA ARG A 120 10.08 -10.03 10.20
C ARG A 120 9.31 -9.87 11.51
N GLY A 121 9.10 -10.96 12.25
CA GLY A 121 8.45 -10.93 13.55
C GLY A 121 6.92 -10.95 13.43
N ILE A 122 6.26 -9.94 14.02
CA ILE A 122 4.79 -9.90 14.11
C ILE A 122 4.13 -9.88 12.73
N ASP A 123 4.58 -9.04 11.81
CA ASP A 123 3.97 -8.90 10.48
C ASP A 123 3.99 -10.22 9.69
N ALA A 124 5.15 -10.89 9.61
CA ALA A 124 5.28 -12.20 8.98
C ALA A 124 4.39 -13.28 9.65
N SER A 125 4.27 -13.24 10.98
CA SER A 125 3.41 -14.18 11.72
C SER A 125 1.93 -13.94 11.44
N ALA A 126 1.53 -12.66 11.34
CA ALA A 126 0.16 -12.28 10.99
C ALA A 126 -0.22 -12.74 9.58
N HIS A 127 0.66 -12.54 8.59
CA HIS A 127 0.45 -13.06 7.24
C HIS A 127 0.36 -14.59 7.22
N THR A 128 1.23 -15.27 7.98
CA THR A 128 1.21 -16.74 8.08
C THR A 128 -0.12 -17.23 8.65
N GLY A 129 -0.63 -16.60 9.71
CA GLY A 129 -1.92 -16.94 10.31
C GLY A 129 -3.09 -16.72 9.35
N ALA A 130 -3.12 -15.55 8.70
CA ALA A 130 -4.21 -15.17 7.79
C ALA A 130 -4.31 -16.05 6.53
N LEU A 131 -3.21 -16.66 6.08
CA LEU A 131 -3.20 -17.57 4.92
C LEU A 131 -3.57 -19.01 5.27
N ARG A 132 -3.67 -19.35 6.57
CA ARG A 132 -4.03 -20.70 7.04
C ARG A 132 -5.53 -20.88 7.26
N SER A 133 -6.30 -19.80 7.28
CA SER A 133 -7.76 -19.79 7.47
C SER A 133 -8.51 -20.08 6.18
#